data_AF-A0A5K0YDC4-F1
#
_entry.id   AF-A0A5K0YDC4-F1
#
_cell.length_a   1.000
_cell.length_b   1.000
_cell.length_c   1.000
_cell.angle_alpha   90.00
_cell.angle_beta   90.00
_cell.angle_gamma   90.00
#
_symmetry.space_group_name_H-M   'P 1'
#
loop_
_entity.id
_entity.type
_entity.pdbx_description
1 polymer ?
#
loop_
_entity_poly.entity_id
_entity_poly.type
_entity_poly.pdbx_seq_one_letter_code
_entity_poly.pdbx_strand_id
1 'polypeptide(L)' 'HFLLTDLLLEKMKTTAHKSKVEGRIVNVSSEAHKLTYKEGILFDKLNDQS' A
#
# COMPACT_ATOMS: atom_id res chain seq x y z
N HIS A 1 -8.84 0.20 -0.72
CA HIS A 1 -7.75 0.11 -1.70
C HIS A 1 -6.61 0.98 -1.19
N PHE A 2 -5.34 0.55 -1.23
CA PHE A 2 -4.23 1.36 -0.72
C PHE A 2 -3.83 2.36 -1.82
N LEU A 3 -4.08 3.66 -1.63
CA LEU A 3 -3.80 4.69 -2.64
C LEU A 3 -2.34 4.65 -3.12
N LEU A 4 -1.41 4.40 -2.20
CA LEU A 4 0.01 4.25 -2.52
C LEU A 4 0.28 3.07 -3.48
N THR A 5 -0.41 1.95 -3.32
CA THR A 5 -0.27 0.78 -4.21
C THR A 5 -0.72 1.13 -5.63
N ASP A 6 -1.82 1.87 -5.77
CA ASP A 6 -2.31 2.33 -7.08
C ASP A 6 -1.33 3.27 -7.78
N LEU A 7 -0.77 4.23 -7.02
CA LEU A 7 0.22 5.17 -7.54
C LEU A 7 1.52 4.48 -8.00
N LEU A 8 1.91 3.40 -7.32
CA LEU A 8 3.14 2.64 -7.65
C LEU A 8 2.95 1.65 -8.80
N LEU A 9 1.72 1.18 -9.02
CA LEU A 9 1.43 0.11 -9.97
C LEU A 9 1.83 0.47 -11.41
N GLU A 10 1.51 1.67 -11.87
CA GLU A 10 1.84 2.13 -13.24
C GLU A 10 3.36 2.24 -13.47
N LYS A 11 4.09 2.72 -12.46
CA LYS A 11 5.55 2.79 -12.51
C LYS A 11 6.16 1.39 -12.53
N MET A 12 5.62 0.45 -11.74
CA MET A 12 6.08 -0.94 -11.73
C MET A 12 5.85 -1.66 -13.05
N LYS A 13 4.66 -1.50 -13.68
CA LYS A 13 4.38 -2.05 -15.02
C LYS A 13 5.40 -1.54 -16.04
N THR A 14 5.65 -0.23 -16.06
CA THR A 14 6.60 0.41 -16.98
C THR A 14 8.03 -0.11 -16.78
N THR A 15 8.47 -0.19 -15.52
CA THR A 15 9.82 -0.68 -15.20
C THR A 15 9.97 -2.15 -15.56
N ALA A 16 9.02 -3.01 -15.21
CA ALA A 16 9.05 -4.44 -15.53
C ALA A 16 9.12 -4.68 -17.04
N HIS A 17 8.38 -3.89 -17.83
CA HIS A 17 8.43 -3.98 -19.28
C HIS A 17 9.82 -3.63 -19.85
N LYS A 18 10.48 -2.59 -19.30
CA LYS A 18 11.80 -2.10 -19.73
C LYS A 18 12.95 -2.99 -19.26
N SER A 19 12.93 -3.40 -18.00
CA SER A 19 14.02 -4.18 -17.38
C SER A 19 13.90 -5.68 -17.63
N LYS A 20 12.72 -6.17 -18.03
CA LYS A 20 12.37 -7.60 -18.06
C LYS A 20 12.49 -8.29 -16.69
N VAL A 21 12.44 -7.51 -15.62
CA VAL A 21 12.47 -7.99 -14.23
C VAL A 21 11.17 -7.61 -13.56
N GLU A 22 10.47 -8.59 -13.01
CA GLU A 22 9.23 -8.38 -12.27
C GLU A 22 9.51 -7.82 -10.87
N GLY A 23 8.77 -6.77 -10.50
CA GLY A 23 8.76 -6.22 -9.14
C GLY A 23 7.57 -6.73 -8.34
N ARG A 24 7.66 -6.65 -7.01
CA ARG A 24 6.56 -7.00 -6.09
C ARG A 24 6.36 -5.88 -5.07
N ILE A 25 5.11 -5.59 -4.75
CA ILE A 25 4.76 -4.72 -3.62
C ILE A 25 4.50 -5.65 -2.43
N VAL A 26 5.23 -5.43 -1.34
CA VAL A 26 5.06 -6.20 -0.09
C VAL A 26 4.44 -5.29 0.93
N ASN A 27 3.21 -5.61 1.34
CA ASN A 27 2.58 -4.95 2.48
C ASN A 27 3.07 -5.61 3.78
N VAL A 28 3.66 -4.82 4.67
CA VAL A 28 4.21 -5.29 5.94
C VAL A 28 3.22 -4.96 7.06
N SER A 29 2.78 -5.98 7.79
CA SER A 29 1.90 -5.85 8.95
C SER A 29 2.48 -6.58 10.16
N SER A 30 1.90 -6.37 11.34
CA SER A 30 2.24 -7.06 12.60
C SER A 30 0.99 -7.69 13.20
N GLU A 31 1.08 -8.72 14.03
CA GLU A 31 -0.12 -9.33 14.66
C GLU A 31 -1.01 -8.33 15.42
N ALA A 32 -0.44 -7.21 15.87
CA ALA A 32 -1.19 -6.11 16.48
C ALA A 32 -2.20 -5.44 15.52
N HIS A 33 -2.08 -5.62 14.20
CA HIS A 33 -3.10 -5.18 13.23
C HIS A 33 -4.45 -5.89 13.40
N LYS A 34 -4.53 -6.96 14.21
CA LYS A 34 -5.78 -7.61 14.59
C LYS A 34 -6.42 -6.99 15.84
N LEU A 35 -5.67 -6.19 16.59
CA LEU A 35 -6.09 -5.54 17.84
C LEU A 35 -6.54 -4.09 17.64
N THR A 36 -6.46 -3.56 16.42
CA THR A 36 -6.95 -2.21 16.08
C THR A 36 -8.48 -2.16 15.98
N TYR A 37 -9.03 -0.97 15.73
CA TYR A 37 -10.45 -0.71 15.54
C TYR A 37 -11.10 -1.75 14.61
N LYS A 38 -12.42 -1.97 14.74
CA LYS A 38 -13.17 -2.95 13.91
C LYS A 38 -12.97 -2.70 12.41
N GLU A 39 -12.76 -1.44 12.05
CA GLU A 39 -12.54 -0.94 10.71
C GLU A 39 -11.08 -1.06 10.24
N GLY A 40 -10.18 -1.52 11.11
CA GLY A 40 -8.75 -1.64 10.85
C GLY A 40 -8.00 -0.31 11.03
N ILE A 41 -7.13 0.02 10.07
CA ILE A 41 -6.38 1.28 10.05
C ILE A 41 -7.26 2.35 9.40
N LEU A 42 -7.53 3.45 10.10
CA LEU A 42 -8.36 4.58 9.62
C LEU A 42 -7.56 5.51 8.70
N PHE A 43 -7.26 5.03 7.49
CA PHE A 43 -6.48 5.79 6.49
C PHE A 43 -7.06 7.16 6.16
N ASP A 44 -8.38 7.30 6.16
CA ASP A 44 -9.04 8.57 5.85
C ASP A 44 -8.78 9.64 6.93
N LYS A 45 -8.56 9.23 8.17
CA LYS A 45 -8.25 10.12 9.31
C LYS A 45 -6.76 10.37 9.51
N LEU A 46 -5.89 9.70 8.74
CA LEU A 46 -4.44 9.84 8.89
C LEU A 46 -3.93 11.19 8.37
N ASN A 47 -4.65 11.81 7.42
CA ASN A 47 -4.32 13.12 6.85
C ASN A 47 -5.22 14.25 7.36
N ASP A 48 -6.15 13.98 8.28
CA ASP A 48 -6.92 15.04 8.93
C ASP A 48 -5.99 15.84 9.83
N GLN A 49 -5.76 17.11 9.51
CA GLN A 49 -5.12 18.05 10.42
C GLN A 49 -6.17 18.51 11.44
N SER A 50 -5.89 18.27 12.73
CA SER A 50 -6.71 18.70 13.87
C SER A 50 -7.00 20.20 13.90
#